data_AF-A0A7X8SK31-F1
#
_entry.id   AF-A0A7X8SK31-F1
#
_cell.length_a   1.000
_cell.length_b   1.000
_cell.length_c   1.000
_cell.angle_alpha   90.00
_cell.angle_beta   90.00
_cell.angle_gamma   90.00
#
_symmetry.space_group_name_H-M   'P 1'
#
loop_
_entity.id
_entity.type
_entity.pdbx_description
1 polymer ?
#
loop_
_entity_poly.entity_id
_entity_poly.type
_entity_poly.pdbx_seq_one_letter_code
_entity_poly.pdbx_strand_id
1 'polypeptide(L)'
;MRLLITLLLLIINYSAFAQIGPFNHEIKNINIKDLSSNKLMKIEDDTFAGDKAIKVLEPYMGYNQEGKVSYFYNYTTGEIELYLKNEISSLVIYDYEITREICNIYFIIDSKIKLHASYNKSDGKTIDIVSYQKDRRSGEWVKVITEE
;
A
#
# COMPACT_ATOMS: atom_id res chain seq x y z
N MET A 1 -62.04 8.78 10.92
CA MET A 1 -60.89 9.63 11.27
C MET A 1 -59.67 9.13 10.54
N ARG A 2 -59.20 9.89 9.53
CA ARG A 2 -57.87 9.75 8.91
C ARG A 2 -56.86 10.51 9.77
N LEU A 3 -55.64 9.98 9.94
CA LEU A 3 -54.32 10.66 10.04
C LEU A 3 -53.34 9.63 10.65
N LEU A 4 -52.50 9.02 9.80
CA LEU A 4 -51.06 9.30 9.69
C LEU A 4 -50.28 8.80 10.93
N ILE A 5 -49.59 7.67 10.84
CA ILE A 5 -48.20 7.58 10.35
C ILE A 5 -47.28 8.49 11.17
N THR A 6 -46.63 7.94 12.18
CA THR A 6 -45.23 8.23 12.53
C THR A 6 -44.73 7.04 13.34
N LEU A 7 -44.16 6.03 12.69
CA LEU A 7 -42.71 5.95 12.50
C LEU A 7 -41.98 5.85 13.84
N LEU A 8 -41.94 4.64 14.40
CA LEU A 8 -40.76 4.20 15.14
C LEU A 8 -40.38 2.81 14.62
N LEU A 9 -40.15 2.76 13.31
CA LEU A 9 -39.08 1.95 12.75
C LEU A 9 -37.80 2.44 13.44
N LEU A 10 -37.55 1.92 14.65
CA LEU A 10 -36.22 1.87 15.21
C LEU A 10 -35.45 0.93 14.28
N ILE A 11 -34.94 1.54 13.22
CA ILE A 11 -33.82 1.03 12.46
C ILE A 11 -32.74 0.86 13.54
N ILE A 12 -32.67 -0.36 14.06
CA ILE A 12 -31.45 -0.87 14.65
C ILE A 12 -30.49 -0.79 13.46
N ASN A 13 -29.78 0.33 13.39
CA ASN A 13 -28.56 0.46 12.63
C ASN A 13 -27.63 -0.59 13.24
N TYR A 14 -27.78 -1.83 12.77
CA TYR A 14 -26.70 -2.78 12.74
C TYR A 14 -25.63 -2.07 11.94
N SER A 15 -24.82 -1.32 12.68
CA SER A 15 -23.47 -1.03 12.30
C SER A 15 -22.86 -2.41 12.18
N ALA A 16 -22.90 -2.96 10.97
CA ALA A 16 -22.00 -4.01 10.58
C ALA A 16 -20.61 -3.38 10.62
N PHE A 17 -20.10 -3.17 11.84
CA PHE A 17 -18.71 -3.45 12.09
C PHE A 17 -18.59 -4.92 11.70
N ALA A 18 -18.29 -5.15 10.42
CA ALA A 18 -17.53 -6.32 10.06
C ALA A 18 -16.35 -6.26 11.01
N GLN A 19 -16.43 -7.06 12.07
CA GLN A 19 -15.29 -7.39 12.88
C GLN A 19 -14.31 -7.90 11.86
N ILE A 20 -13.34 -7.05 11.50
CA ILE A 20 -12.32 -7.45 10.57
C ILE A 20 -11.66 -8.61 11.29
N GLY A 21 -11.88 -9.82 10.77
CA GLY A 21 -11.34 -11.03 11.36
C GLY A 21 -9.82 -10.91 11.43
N PRO A 22 -9.12 -11.86 12.07
CA PRO A 22 -7.66 -11.89 11.97
C PRO A 22 -7.29 -11.83 10.48
N PHE A 23 -6.57 -10.78 10.11
CA PHE A 23 -6.09 -10.58 8.75
C PHE A 23 -5.17 -11.76 8.42
N ASN A 24 -5.64 -12.69 7.58
CA ASN A 24 -4.86 -13.86 7.23
C ASN A 24 -4.01 -13.53 5.99
N HIS A 25 -2.89 -12.85 6.20
CA HIS A 25 -1.95 -12.51 5.13
C HIS A 25 -1.00 -13.66 4.83
N GLU A 26 -0.66 -13.83 3.55
CA GLU A 26 0.41 -14.74 3.17
C GLU A 26 1.76 -14.09 3.53
N ILE A 27 2.44 -14.63 4.54
CA ILE A 27 3.79 -14.19 4.90
C ILE A 27 4.80 -14.87 3.98
N LYS A 28 5.54 -14.07 3.20
CA LYS A 28 6.61 -14.55 2.31
C LYS A 28 7.64 -13.48 2.01
N ASN A 29 8.68 -13.87 1.28
CA ASN A 29 9.68 -12.96 0.74
C ASN A 29 9.33 -12.56 -0.70
N ILE A 30 9.88 -11.43 -1.13
CA ILE A 30 9.83 -11.00 -2.54
C ILE A 30 10.63 -11.99 -3.40
N ASN A 31 10.19 -12.18 -4.63
CA ASN A 31 10.98 -12.91 -5.60
C ASN A 31 12.25 -12.12 -5.95
N ILE A 32 13.43 -12.68 -5.71
CA ILE A 32 14.72 -12.04 -5.99
C ILE A 32 14.89 -11.57 -7.46
N LYS A 33 14.12 -12.14 -8.40
CA LYS A 33 14.10 -11.70 -9.80
C LYS A 33 13.49 -10.31 -9.97
N ASP A 34 12.53 -9.95 -9.11
CA ASP A 34 11.90 -8.63 -9.10
C ASP A 34 12.85 -7.56 -8.54
N LEU A 35 13.83 -7.97 -7.71
CA LEU A 35 14.90 -7.11 -7.21
C LEU A 35 16.10 -6.97 -8.17
N SER A 36 16.03 -7.54 -9.38
CA SER A 36 17.15 -7.48 -10.32
C SER A 36 17.23 -6.11 -11.02
N SER A 37 18.45 -5.60 -11.23
CA SER A 37 18.67 -4.33 -11.96
C SER A 37 17.98 -4.32 -13.31
N ASN A 38 18.02 -5.43 -14.06
CA ASN A 38 17.33 -5.53 -15.36
C ASN A 38 15.81 -5.38 -15.28
N LYS A 39 15.19 -5.78 -14.17
CA LYS A 39 13.75 -5.62 -13.96
C LYS A 39 13.42 -4.20 -13.54
N LEU A 40 14.17 -3.66 -12.58
CA LEU A 40 13.97 -2.31 -12.03
C LEU A 40 14.23 -1.23 -13.10
N MET A 41 15.30 -1.34 -13.88
CA MET A 41 15.61 -0.45 -15.00
C MET A 41 14.51 -0.43 -16.08
N LYS A 42 13.70 -1.48 -16.20
CA LYS A 42 12.60 -1.53 -17.19
C LYS A 42 11.33 -0.83 -16.75
N ILE A 43 11.21 -0.51 -15.47
CA ILE A 43 10.00 0.05 -14.86
C ILE A 43 10.28 1.37 -14.14
N GLU A 44 11.56 1.75 -14.04
CA GLU A 44 12.01 3.06 -13.58
C GLU A 44 11.48 4.16 -14.51
N ASP A 45 11.05 5.27 -13.91
CA ASP A 45 10.44 6.46 -14.54
C ASP A 45 9.13 6.22 -15.33
N ASP A 46 8.71 4.97 -15.52
CA ASP A 46 7.40 4.66 -16.07
C ASP A 46 6.28 5.07 -15.10
N THR A 47 5.21 5.62 -15.67
CA THR A 47 4.01 6.00 -14.91
C THR A 47 2.89 4.99 -15.13
N PHE A 48 2.39 4.41 -14.03
CA PHE A 48 1.29 3.44 -14.02
C PHE A 48 0.05 4.01 -13.32
N ALA A 49 -1.13 3.51 -13.67
CA ALA A 49 -2.39 3.94 -13.05
C ALA A 49 -3.34 2.74 -12.89
N GLY A 50 -4.29 2.87 -11.97
CA GLY A 50 -5.32 1.87 -11.67
C GLY A 50 -4.75 0.50 -11.35
N ASP A 51 -5.39 -0.54 -11.89
CA ASP A 51 -4.95 -1.93 -11.72
C ASP A 51 -3.50 -2.19 -12.15
N LYS A 52 -2.97 -1.41 -13.10
CA LYS A 52 -1.56 -1.56 -13.51
C LYS A 52 -0.62 -1.09 -12.41
N ALA A 53 -0.96 0.00 -11.71
CA ALA A 53 -0.18 0.46 -10.58
C ALA A 53 -0.18 -0.58 -9.46
N ILE A 54 -1.33 -1.19 -9.18
CA ILE A 54 -1.43 -2.27 -8.18
C ILE A 54 -0.54 -3.45 -8.57
N LYS A 55 -0.61 -3.91 -9.81
CA LYS A 55 0.22 -5.02 -10.31
C LYS A 55 1.73 -4.73 -10.30
N VAL A 56 2.12 -3.46 -10.32
CA VAL A 56 3.53 -3.06 -10.22
C VAL A 56 3.99 -3.01 -8.76
N LEU A 57 3.13 -2.60 -7.83
CA LEU A 57 3.45 -2.57 -6.38
C LEU A 57 3.36 -3.94 -5.71
N GLU A 58 2.40 -4.78 -6.13
CA GLU A 58 2.09 -6.06 -5.50
C GLU A 58 3.30 -7.02 -5.37
N PRO A 59 4.25 -7.10 -6.33
CA PRO A 59 5.46 -7.91 -6.15
C PRO A 59 6.37 -7.42 -5.01
N TYR A 60 6.29 -6.14 -4.66
CA TYR A 60 7.14 -5.48 -3.66
C TYR A 60 6.46 -5.36 -2.29
N MET A 61 5.14 -5.31 -2.28
CA MET A 61 4.31 -5.17 -1.09
C MET A 61 3.07 -6.02 -1.29
N GLY A 62 2.69 -6.81 -0.28
CA GLY A 62 1.47 -7.59 -0.39
C GLY A 62 0.26 -6.69 -0.62
N TYR A 63 -0.65 -7.12 -1.47
CA TYR A 63 -1.90 -6.42 -1.74
C TYR A 63 -3.07 -7.27 -1.23
N ASN A 64 -4.03 -6.63 -0.58
CA ASN A 64 -5.30 -7.27 -0.24
C ASN A 64 -6.46 -6.28 -0.35
N GLN A 65 -7.65 -6.82 -0.54
CA GLN A 65 -8.89 -6.06 -0.61
C GLN A 65 -9.95 -6.74 0.26
N GLU A 66 -10.45 -5.98 1.24
CA GLU A 66 -11.49 -6.42 2.16
C GLU A 66 -12.70 -5.51 2.05
N GLY A 67 -13.73 -6.02 1.39
CA GLY A 67 -14.91 -5.25 1.02
C GLY A 67 -14.54 -4.06 0.14
N LYS A 68 -14.61 -2.86 0.71
CA LYS A 68 -14.31 -1.58 0.02
C LYS A 68 -12.94 -1.01 0.36
N VAL A 69 -12.19 -1.65 1.24
CA VAL A 69 -10.86 -1.18 1.66
C VAL A 69 -9.82 -2.01 0.94
N SER A 70 -8.95 -1.35 0.19
CA SER A 70 -7.77 -1.97 -0.39
C SER A 70 -6.54 -1.44 0.32
N TYR A 71 -5.54 -2.28 0.54
CA TYR A 71 -4.34 -1.88 1.25
C TYR A 71 -3.13 -2.67 0.80
N PHE A 72 -1.95 -2.05 0.95
CA PHE A 72 -0.67 -2.72 0.84
C PHE A 72 -0.10 -3.01 2.22
N TYR A 73 0.54 -4.15 2.36
CA TYR A 73 1.15 -4.62 3.59
C TYR A 73 2.56 -5.14 3.34
N ASN A 74 3.37 -5.15 4.40
CA ASN A 74 4.68 -5.75 4.39
C ASN A 74 4.56 -7.27 4.29
N TYR A 75 5.03 -7.85 3.20
CA TYR A 75 4.92 -9.31 2.96
C TYR A 75 5.61 -10.17 4.02
N THR A 76 6.60 -9.65 4.73
CA THR A 76 7.35 -10.40 5.75
C THR A 76 6.72 -10.28 7.14
N THR A 77 6.11 -9.14 7.49
CA THR A 77 5.55 -8.91 8.84
C THR A 77 4.02 -8.98 8.89
N GLY A 78 3.33 -8.79 7.76
CA GLY A 78 1.87 -8.64 7.68
C GLY A 78 1.37 -7.24 8.04
N GLU A 79 2.24 -6.32 8.42
CA GLU A 79 1.88 -4.97 8.84
C GLU A 79 1.35 -4.15 7.66
N ILE A 80 0.28 -3.38 7.88
CA ILE A 80 -0.31 -2.54 6.85
C ILE A 80 0.52 -1.27 6.67
N GLU A 81 0.98 -1.04 5.45
CA GLU A 81 1.89 0.07 5.10
C GLU A 81 1.14 1.21 4.40
N LEU A 82 0.07 0.89 3.67
CA LEU A 82 -0.67 1.88 2.91
C LEU A 82 -2.13 1.48 2.70
N TYR A 83 -3.05 2.31 3.19
CA TYR A 83 -4.47 2.22 2.82
C TYR A 83 -4.76 2.98 1.51
N LEU A 84 -5.43 2.33 0.58
CA LEU A 84 -5.94 2.94 -0.64
C LEU A 84 -7.38 3.42 -0.40
N LYS A 85 -7.54 4.75 -0.27
CA LYS A 85 -8.87 5.38 -0.17
C LYS A 85 -9.56 5.51 -1.54
N ASN A 86 -8.76 5.61 -2.59
CA ASN A 86 -9.19 5.74 -3.98
C ASN A 86 -8.27 4.89 -4.87
N GLU A 87 -8.67 4.71 -6.13
CA GLU A 87 -7.82 4.16 -7.17
C GLU A 87 -6.53 4.99 -7.33
N ILE A 88 -5.40 4.33 -7.52
CA ILE A 88 -4.11 4.98 -7.77
C ILE A 88 -4.16 5.66 -9.13
N SER A 89 -4.07 6.99 -9.15
CA SER A 89 -4.10 7.77 -10.38
C SER A 89 -2.72 7.84 -11.04
N SER A 90 -1.65 7.84 -10.25
CA SER A 90 -0.28 7.67 -10.74
C SER A 90 0.61 6.93 -9.75
N LEU A 91 1.42 6.02 -10.27
CA LEU A 91 2.53 5.37 -9.58
C LEU A 91 3.78 5.53 -10.45
N VAL A 92 4.86 5.97 -9.85
CA VAL A 92 6.18 6.06 -10.49
C VAL A 92 7.20 5.38 -9.58
N ILE A 93 8.03 4.52 -10.15
CA ILE A 93 9.27 4.07 -9.51
C ILE A 93 10.35 5.04 -9.97
N TYR A 94 10.72 5.99 -9.11
CA TYR A 94 11.54 7.11 -9.54
C TYR A 94 13.04 6.89 -9.32
N ASP A 95 13.41 5.88 -8.54
CA ASP A 95 14.80 5.53 -8.26
C ASP A 95 14.87 4.11 -7.66
N TYR A 96 16.04 3.49 -7.77
CA TYR A 96 16.40 2.28 -7.05
C TYR A 96 17.92 2.20 -6.83
N GLU A 97 18.32 1.60 -5.71
CA GLU A 97 19.73 1.41 -5.38
C GLU A 97 20.00 -0.04 -5.01
N ILE A 98 20.94 -0.68 -5.70
CA ILE A 98 21.35 -2.06 -5.41
C ILE A 98 22.78 -2.06 -4.89
N THR A 99 22.93 -2.43 -3.63
CA THR A 99 24.24 -2.68 -3.01
C THR A 99 24.60 -4.17 -3.05
N ARG A 100 25.63 -4.56 -2.30
CA ARG A 100 26.01 -5.97 -2.16
C ARG A 100 24.90 -6.80 -1.52
N GLU A 101 24.24 -6.26 -0.49
CA GLU A 101 23.32 -7.00 0.39
C GLU A 101 21.88 -6.49 0.32
N ILE A 102 21.70 -5.20 0.00
CA ILE A 102 20.41 -4.51 0.10
C ILE A 102 19.99 -3.98 -1.28
N CYS A 103 18.70 -4.09 -1.58
CA CYS A 103 18.03 -3.39 -2.68
C CYS A 103 17.03 -2.39 -2.10
N ASN A 104 17.22 -1.10 -2.39
CA ASN A 104 16.28 -0.03 -2.09
C ASN A 104 15.46 0.28 -3.34
N ILE A 105 14.14 0.43 -3.19
CA ILE A 105 13.25 0.84 -4.26
C ILE A 105 12.40 2.01 -3.77
N TYR A 106 12.29 3.05 -4.60
CA TYR A 106 11.59 4.27 -4.24
C TYR A 106 10.40 4.54 -5.17
N PHE A 107 9.23 4.72 -4.57
CA PHE A 107 7.98 4.93 -5.26
C PHE A 107 7.39 6.30 -4.95
N ILE A 108 6.70 6.90 -5.91
CA ILE A 108 5.80 8.04 -5.72
C ILE A 108 4.39 7.63 -6.17
N ILE A 109 3.42 7.79 -5.29
CA ILE A 109 2.00 7.53 -5.55
C ILE A 109 1.22 8.86 -5.50
N ASP A 110 0.49 9.15 -6.57
CA ASP A 110 -0.37 10.33 -6.77
C ASP A 110 0.33 11.67 -6.48
N SER A 111 1.67 11.72 -6.60
CA SER A 111 2.51 12.85 -6.18
C SER A 111 2.34 13.28 -4.71
N LYS A 112 1.74 12.42 -3.87
CA LYS A 112 1.33 12.72 -2.49
C LYS A 112 1.97 11.82 -1.47
N ILE A 113 2.29 10.58 -1.87
CA ILE A 113 2.89 9.57 -1.01
C ILE A 113 4.21 9.16 -1.64
N LYS A 114 5.27 9.13 -0.84
CA LYS A 114 6.54 8.47 -1.16
C LYS A 114 6.63 7.19 -0.35
N LEU A 115 7.07 6.12 -0.99
CA LEU A 115 7.41 4.88 -0.31
C LEU A 115 8.88 4.59 -0.55
N HIS A 116 9.60 4.24 0.50
CA HIS A 116 10.94 3.67 0.43
C HIS A 116 10.85 2.26 0.98
N ALA A 117 11.11 1.27 0.13
CA ALA A 117 11.14 -0.12 0.54
C ALA A 117 12.54 -0.70 0.40
N SER A 118 13.00 -1.39 1.45
CA SER A 118 14.33 -1.96 1.56
C SER A 118 14.25 -3.47 1.68
N TYR A 119 15.05 -4.19 0.90
CA TYR A 119 15.01 -5.64 0.82
C TYR A 119 16.39 -6.27 0.90
N ASN A 120 16.49 -7.43 1.53
CA ASN A 120 17.67 -8.27 1.41
C ASN A 120 17.69 -8.89 0.02
N LYS A 121 18.76 -8.63 -0.73
CA LYS A 121 18.90 -9.02 -2.13
C LYS A 121 19.04 -10.54 -2.32
N SER A 122 19.56 -11.23 -1.32
CA SER A 122 19.88 -12.67 -1.42
C SER A 122 18.65 -13.57 -1.27
N ASP A 123 17.68 -13.15 -0.45
CA ASP A 123 16.51 -13.94 -0.09
C ASP A 123 15.18 -13.23 -0.29
N GLY A 124 15.19 -11.93 -0.66
CA GLY A 124 14.02 -11.11 -0.90
C GLY A 124 13.26 -10.70 0.35
N LYS A 125 13.83 -10.90 1.55
CA LYS A 125 13.18 -10.54 2.81
C LYS A 125 13.02 -9.02 2.91
N THR A 126 11.85 -8.54 3.32
CA THR A 126 11.65 -7.12 3.64
C THR A 126 12.46 -6.75 4.88
N ILE A 127 13.28 -5.71 4.74
CA ILE A 127 14.05 -5.11 5.84
C ILE A 127 13.21 -4.01 6.49
N ASP A 128 12.70 -3.08 5.69
CA ASP A 128 11.89 -1.95 6.14
C ASP A 128 11.04 -1.42 4.98
N ILE A 129 9.88 -0.86 5.31
CA ILE A 129 9.06 -0.08 4.39
C ILE A 129 8.67 1.20 5.12
N VAL A 130 9.01 2.33 4.52
CA VAL A 130 8.74 3.64 5.11
C VAL A 130 7.90 4.45 4.15
N SER A 131 6.75 4.90 4.64
CA SER A 131 5.87 5.80 3.91
C SER A 131 6.08 7.25 4.37
N TYR A 132 6.01 8.17 3.42
CA TYR A 132 6.08 9.61 3.64
C TYR A 132 4.91 10.27 2.93
N GLN A 133 4.35 11.31 3.53
CA GLN A 133 3.32 12.13 2.92
C GLN A 133 3.81 13.57 2.78
N LYS A 134 3.44 14.21 1.68
CA LYS A 134 3.78 15.61 1.45
C LYS A 134 2.93 16.50 2.36
N ASP A 135 3.57 17.22 3.27
CA ASP A 135 2.88 18.21 4.09
C ASP A 135 2.37 19.35 3.21
N ARG A 136 1.09 19.70 3.38
CA ARG A 136 0.43 20.67 2.50
C ARG A 136 0.91 22.10 2.72
N ARG A 137 1.48 22.41 3.88
CA ARG A 137 1.90 23.76 4.25
C ARG A 137 3.35 24.05 3.84
N SER A 138 4.25 23.14 4.18
CA SER A 138 5.69 23.27 3.92
C SER A 138 6.10 22.69 2.57
N GLY A 139 5.34 21.73 2.03
CA GLY A 139 5.73 20.99 0.83
C GLY A 139 6.79 19.90 1.10
N GLU A 140 7.23 19.77 2.35
CA GLU A 140 8.22 18.78 2.79
C GLU A 140 7.59 17.38 2.89
N TRP A 141 8.44 16.36 2.77
CA TRP A 141 8.04 14.97 2.97
C TRP A 141 8.16 14.60 4.44
N VAL A 142 7.04 14.22 5.06
CA VAL A 142 6.98 13.84 6.47
C VAL A 142 6.71 12.35 6.56
N LYS A 143 7.51 11.62 7.35
CA LYS A 143 7.29 10.19 7.59
C LYS A 143 5.89 9.99 8.19
N VAL A 144 5.12 9.08 7.61
CA VAL A 144 3.83 8.65 8.17
C VAL A 144 4.14 7.55 9.17
N ILE A 145 3.67 7.73 10.40
CA ILE A 145 3.68 6.68 11.41
C ILE A 145 2.28 6.08 11.36
N THR A 146 2.17 4.86 10.85
CA THR A 146 0.96 4.07 10.99
C THR A 146 0.91 3.61 12.45
N GLU A 147 0.04 4.21 13.27
CA GLU A 147 -0.14 3.75 14.65
C GLU A 147 -0.73 2.33 14.64
N GLU A 148 -0.11 1.43 15.42
CA GLU A 148 -0.51 0.04 15.65
C GLU A 148 -1.90 -0.11 16.31
#